data_AF-U6SUS6-F1
#
_entry.id   AF-U6SUS6-F1
#
_cell.length_a   1.000
_cell.length_b   1.000
_cell.length_c   1.000
_cell.angle_alpha   90.00
_cell.angle_beta   90.00
_cell.angle_gamma   90.00
#
_symmetry.space_group_name_H-M   'P 1'
#
loop_
_entity.id
_entity.type
_entity.pdbx_description
1 polymer ?
#
loop_
_entity_poly.entity_id
_entity_poly.type
_entity_poly.pdbx_seq_one_letter_code
_entity_poly.pdbx_strand_id
1 'polypeptide(L)'
;MEQLSLFEDPSEENDHKDEKPKQKERVPRSSAKFLHVDEDIMMLLKDGKTVVEICKWLIENRGFDASTYSQGTYKIYPALMQHLKFLEKEKYIRLVEVDRGNGVFEPYKEDISRLADAKYEVI
;
A
#
# COMPACT_ATOMS: atom_id res chain seq x y z
N MET A 1 -62.58 -12.14 -5.80
CA MET A 1 -61.39 -12.95 -6.19
C MET A 1 -60.43 -11.96 -6.83
N GLU A 2 -59.61 -11.31 -6.00
CA GLU A 2 -58.18 -11.63 -5.73
C GLU A 2 -57.28 -11.13 -6.89
N GLN A 3 -56.65 -9.94 -6.79
CA GLN A 3 -55.30 -9.63 -6.24
C GLN A 3 -54.17 -10.25 -7.10
N LEU A 4 -53.31 -9.51 -7.84
CA LEU A 4 -52.09 -8.72 -7.51
C LEU A 4 -51.27 -8.66 -8.84
N SER A 5 -50.30 -7.81 -9.16
CA SER A 5 -49.59 -6.75 -8.47
C SER A 5 -48.98 -5.82 -9.52
N LEU A 6 -49.05 -4.53 -9.22
CA LEU A 6 -48.36 -3.40 -9.82
C LEU A 6 -46.92 -3.35 -9.28
N PHE A 7 -45.88 -3.47 -10.11
CA PHE A 7 -44.49 -3.04 -9.87
C PHE A 7 -43.82 -2.95 -11.26
N GLU A 8 -43.76 -1.80 -11.94
CA GLU A 8 -42.93 -0.61 -11.69
C GLU A 8 -41.43 -0.93 -11.73
N ASP A 9 -40.83 -0.64 -12.90
CA ASP A 9 -39.39 -0.51 -13.10
C ASP A 9 -38.77 0.38 -12.02
N PRO A 10 -37.56 0.04 -11.57
CA PRO A 10 -36.58 1.10 -11.37
C PRO A 10 -35.28 0.82 -12.11
N SER A 11 -34.93 1.79 -12.96
CA SER A 11 -33.54 2.19 -13.23
C SER A 11 -32.74 2.23 -11.93
N GLU A 12 -31.54 1.67 -11.91
CA GLU A 12 -30.51 2.14 -10.98
C GLU A 12 -29.11 1.92 -11.55
N GLU A 13 -28.51 3.07 -11.89
CA GLU A 13 -27.09 3.36 -11.96
C GLU A 13 -26.25 2.46 -11.04
N ASN A 14 -25.26 1.79 -11.63
CA ASN A 14 -24.14 1.24 -10.85
C ASN A 14 -23.23 2.39 -10.37
N ASP A 15 -23.73 3.19 -9.41
CA ASP A 15 -22.88 4.03 -8.56
C ASP A 15 -22.38 3.13 -7.42
N HIS A 16 -21.24 2.48 -7.65
CA HIS A 16 -20.47 1.84 -6.57
C HIS A 16 -19.85 2.93 -5.67
N LYS A 17 -20.68 3.69 -4.97
CA LYS A 17 -20.30 4.33 -3.71
C LYS A 17 -20.42 3.30 -2.60
N ASP A 18 -19.37 2.50 -2.46
CA ASP A 18 -19.10 1.76 -1.25
C ASP A 18 -18.84 2.77 -0.12
N GLU A 19 -19.91 3.17 0.56
CA GLU A 19 -19.90 3.92 1.81
C GLU A 19 -19.27 3.02 2.89
N LYS A 20 -17.94 3.07 3.01
CA LYS A 20 -17.23 2.28 4.01
C LYS A 20 -17.47 2.85 5.41
N PRO A 21 -17.89 2.01 6.38
CA PRO A 21 -18.28 2.47 7.70
C PRO A 21 -17.09 3.09 8.46
N LYS A 22 -17.36 4.24 9.10
CA LYS A 22 -16.53 4.84 10.15
C LYS A 22 -16.23 3.79 11.23
N GLN A 23 -15.01 3.26 11.23
CA GLN A 23 -14.50 2.44 12.33
C GLN A 23 -13.05 2.84 12.59
N LYS A 24 -12.87 3.44 13.76
CA LYS A 24 -11.68 3.47 14.62
C LYS A 24 -10.41 2.91 13.97
N GLU A 25 -9.48 3.79 13.61
CA GLU A 25 -8.05 3.51 13.43
C GLU A 25 -7.74 2.13 12.82
N ARG A 26 -8.38 1.84 11.68
CA ARG A 26 -8.27 0.55 11.00
C ARG A 26 -6.96 0.51 10.24
N VAL A 27 -5.96 -0.17 10.81
CA VAL A 27 -4.83 -0.71 10.05
C VAL A 27 -5.39 -1.38 8.79
N PRO A 28 -4.95 -1.01 7.58
CA PRO A 28 -5.47 -1.63 6.35
C PRO A 28 -5.33 -3.15 6.42
N ARG A 29 -6.32 -3.93 5.95
CA ARG A 29 -6.21 -5.41 5.89
C ARG A 29 -4.93 -5.87 5.16
N SER A 30 -4.47 -5.07 4.20
CA SER A 30 -3.21 -5.28 3.48
C SER A 30 -1.98 -5.11 4.39
N SER A 31 -2.04 -4.20 5.36
CA SER A 31 -1.00 -3.91 6.35
C SER A 31 -0.99 -4.90 7.51
N ALA A 32 -2.11 -5.55 7.82
CA ALA A 32 -2.18 -6.58 8.86
C ALA A 32 -1.20 -7.75 8.61
N LYS A 33 -0.87 -8.00 7.34
CA LYS A 33 0.11 -9.00 6.92
C LYS A 33 1.55 -8.62 7.24
N PHE A 34 1.82 -7.36 7.54
CA PHE A 34 3.17 -6.86 7.83
C PHE A 34 3.38 -6.60 9.32
N LEU A 35 2.32 -6.68 10.15
CA LEU A 35 2.41 -6.47 11.60
C LEU A 35 3.45 -7.38 12.28
N HIS A 36 3.65 -8.60 11.77
CA HIS A 36 4.62 -9.56 12.33
C HIS A 36 6.06 -9.34 11.85
N VAL A 37 6.26 -8.43 10.88
CA VAL A 37 7.55 -8.03 10.31
C VAL A 37 7.75 -6.52 10.39
N ASP A 38 6.92 -5.83 11.17
CA ASP A 38 6.93 -4.37 11.31
C ASP A 38 8.28 -3.90 11.89
N GLU A 39 8.76 -4.60 12.92
CA GLU A 39 10.09 -4.38 13.51
C GLU A 39 11.22 -4.55 12.49
N ASP A 40 11.16 -5.57 11.64
CA ASP A 40 12.18 -5.76 10.59
C ASP A 40 12.10 -4.65 9.53
N ILE A 41 10.89 -4.27 9.13
CA ILE A 41 10.67 -3.20 8.16
C ILE A 41 11.26 -1.89 8.72
N MET A 42 10.99 -1.55 9.99
CA MET A 42 11.59 -0.39 10.63
C MET A 42 13.12 -0.48 10.70
N MET A 43 13.67 -1.65 11.01
CA MET A 43 15.13 -1.86 11.03
C MET A 43 15.75 -1.65 9.64
N LEU A 44 15.13 -2.19 8.60
CA LEU A 44 15.58 -2.03 7.21
C LEU A 44 15.47 -0.58 6.74
N LEU A 45 14.40 0.12 7.11
CA LEU A 45 14.24 1.55 6.86
C LEU A 45 15.33 2.37 7.55
N LYS A 46 15.68 2.01 8.79
CA LYS A 46 16.77 2.65 9.53
C LYS A 46 18.15 2.40 8.89
N ASP A 47 18.33 1.25 8.24
CA ASP A 47 19.50 0.92 7.43
C ASP A 47 19.52 1.68 6.08
N GLY A 48 18.46 2.42 5.77
CA GLY A 48 18.32 3.21 4.55
C GLY A 48 17.94 2.37 3.32
N LYS A 49 17.37 1.18 3.53
CA LYS A 49 16.90 0.30 2.44
C LYS A 49 15.71 0.88 1.70
N THR A 50 15.67 0.63 0.40
CA THR A 50 14.55 1.04 -0.45
C THR A 50 13.36 0.10 -0.31
N VAL A 51 12.17 0.52 -0.74
CA VAL A 51 10.97 -0.33 -0.68
C VAL A 51 11.15 -1.61 -1.50
N VAL A 52 11.83 -1.55 -2.65
CA VAL A 52 12.15 -2.74 -3.43
C VAL A 52 13.11 -3.67 -2.70
N GLU A 53 14.14 -3.15 -2.03
CA GLU A 53 15.04 -3.97 -1.21
C GLU A 53 14.31 -4.62 -0.04
N ILE A 54 13.42 -3.89 0.62
CA ILE A 54 12.59 -4.44 1.71
C ILE A 54 11.69 -5.55 1.18
N CYS A 55 11.07 -5.37 0.00
CA CYS A 55 10.29 -6.43 -0.64
C CYS A 55 11.12 -7.71 -0.85
N LYS A 56 12.35 -7.57 -1.38
CA LYS A 56 13.27 -8.70 -1.56
C LYS A 56 13.59 -9.39 -0.24
N TRP A 57 13.97 -8.60 0.77
CA TRP A 57 14.31 -9.14 2.09
C TRP A 57 13.14 -9.90 2.71
N LEU A 58 11.91 -9.37 2.62
CA LEU A 58 10.70 -10.02 3.10
C LEU A 58 10.43 -11.35 2.37
N ILE A 59 10.64 -11.40 1.06
CA ILE A 59 10.50 -12.63 0.27
C ILE A 59 11.53 -13.67 0.72
N GLU A 60 12.79 -13.28 0.85
CA GLU A 60 13.91 -14.19 1.16
C GLU A 60 13.91 -14.67 2.62
N ASN A 61 13.58 -13.80 3.58
CA ASN A 61 13.73 -14.09 5.02
C ASN A 61 12.40 -14.44 5.70
N ARG A 62 11.29 -13.91 5.21
CA ARG A 62 9.97 -14.04 5.85
C ARG A 62 8.99 -14.89 5.03
N GLY A 63 9.43 -15.41 3.88
CA GLY A 63 8.66 -16.36 3.07
C GLY A 63 7.47 -15.74 2.36
N PHE A 64 7.53 -14.44 2.07
CA PHE A 64 6.49 -13.78 1.28
C PHE A 64 6.52 -14.23 -0.19
N ASP A 65 5.38 -14.09 -0.84
CA ASP A 65 5.21 -14.48 -2.24
C ASP A 65 6.13 -13.68 -3.18
N ALA A 66 7.00 -14.39 -3.89
CA ALA A 66 7.97 -13.82 -4.82
C ALA A 66 7.36 -13.45 -6.19
N SER A 67 6.03 -13.58 -6.36
CA SER A 67 5.42 -13.30 -7.65
C SER A 67 5.60 -11.83 -8.02
N THR A 68 5.92 -11.60 -9.29
CA THR A 68 5.97 -10.28 -9.90
C THR A 68 4.79 -10.06 -10.85
N TYR A 69 4.44 -8.80 -11.10
CA TYR A 69 3.64 -8.40 -12.25
C TYR A 69 4.45 -8.59 -13.54
N SER A 70 3.79 -8.55 -14.70
CA SER A 70 4.45 -8.67 -16.01
C SER A 70 5.51 -7.59 -16.27
N GLN A 71 5.49 -6.50 -15.50
CA GLN A 71 6.46 -5.40 -15.55
C GLN A 71 7.68 -5.61 -14.63
N GLY A 72 7.76 -6.74 -13.91
CA GLY A 72 8.89 -7.06 -13.01
C GLY A 72 8.75 -6.55 -11.57
N THR A 73 7.70 -5.80 -11.24
CA THR A 73 7.42 -5.33 -9.87
C THR A 73 6.83 -6.45 -9.00
N TYR A 74 7.29 -6.61 -7.76
CA TYR A 74 6.73 -7.62 -6.84
C TYR A 74 5.27 -7.34 -6.49
N LYS A 75 4.42 -8.37 -6.43
CA LYS A 75 3.00 -8.24 -6.06
C LYS A 75 2.79 -7.77 -4.62
N ILE A 76 3.77 -7.99 -3.75
CA ILE A 76 3.78 -7.50 -2.37
C ILE A 76 4.01 -5.98 -2.27
N TYR A 77 4.69 -5.39 -3.26
CA TYR A 77 5.06 -3.98 -3.28
C TYR A 77 3.89 -3.01 -2.99
N PRO A 78 2.73 -3.09 -3.68
CA PRO A 78 1.61 -2.20 -3.37
C PRO A 78 1.06 -2.37 -1.94
N ALA A 79 1.11 -3.59 -1.38
CA ALA A 79 0.67 -3.85 -0.02
C ALA A 79 1.66 -3.30 1.01
N LEU A 80 2.97 -3.42 0.75
CA LEU A 80 4.02 -2.82 1.57
C LEU A 80 3.93 -1.28 1.52
N MET A 81 3.75 -0.70 0.33
CA MET A 81 3.54 0.75 0.18
C MET A 81 2.34 1.27 0.99
N GLN A 82 1.22 0.54 1.00
CA GLN A 82 0.06 0.90 1.83
C GLN A 82 0.41 0.91 3.32
N HIS A 83 1.21 -0.06 3.76
CA HIS A 83 1.68 -0.14 5.14
C HIS A 83 2.67 0.97 5.49
N LEU A 84 3.62 1.30 4.61
CA LEU A 84 4.53 2.43 4.80
C LEU A 84 3.78 3.76 4.86
N LYS A 85 2.77 3.97 3.99
CA LYS A 85 1.88 5.16 4.10
C LYS A 85 1.11 5.22 5.41
N PHE A 86 0.75 4.07 5.98
CA PHE A 86 0.11 4.02 7.29
C PHE A 86 1.12 4.45 8.38
N LEU A 87 2.33 3.88 8.39
CA LEU A 87 3.40 4.25 9.31
C LEU A 87 3.80 5.73 9.20
N GLU A 88 3.80 6.28 7.97
CA GLU A 88 4.05 7.69 7.70
C GLU A 88 2.93 8.57 8.28
N LYS A 89 1.67 8.16 8.12
CA LYS A 89 0.53 8.87 8.69
C LYS A 89 0.54 8.86 10.22
N GLU A 90 1.00 7.76 10.82
CA GLU A 90 1.20 7.61 12.27
C GLU A 90 2.45 8.34 12.78
N LYS A 91 3.25 8.94 11.87
CA LYS A 91 4.49 9.68 12.15
C LYS A 91 5.63 8.83 12.73
N TYR A 92 5.65 7.52 12.45
CA TYR A 92 6.80 6.67 12.74
C TYR A 92 7.92 6.83 11.70
N ILE A 93 7.54 7.09 10.44
CA ILE A 93 8.48 7.23 9.33
C ILE A 93 8.13 8.45 8.47
N ARG A 94 9.07 8.90 7.64
CA ARG A 94 8.85 9.93 6.63
C ARG A 94 9.44 9.50 5.30
N LEU A 95 8.73 9.76 4.20
CA LEU A 95 9.31 9.64 2.87
C LEU A 95 10.36 10.73 2.66
N VAL A 96 11.60 10.34 2.38
CA VAL A 96 12.73 11.28 2.22
C VAL A 96 13.15 11.38 0.77
N GLU A 97 13.36 10.25 0.12
CA GLU A 97 13.89 10.17 -1.23
C GLU A 97 13.05 9.20 -2.07
N VAL A 98 12.96 9.48 -3.37
CA VAL A 98 12.23 8.67 -4.34
C VAL A 98 13.03 8.52 -5.62
N ASP A 99 12.94 7.35 -6.23
CA ASP A 99 13.42 7.14 -7.59
C ASP A 99 12.24 7.15 -8.57
N ARG A 100 12.41 7.87 -9.68
CA ARG A 100 11.41 7.98 -10.75
C ARG A 100 11.58 6.92 -11.84
N GLY A 101 12.51 5.97 -11.66
CA GLY A 101 12.88 4.94 -12.62
C GLY A 101 14.18 5.26 -13.37
N ASN A 102 14.93 6.27 -12.93
CA ASN A 102 16.20 6.67 -13.53
C ASN A 102 17.42 6.16 -12.74
N GLY A 103 17.19 5.49 -11.60
CA GLY A 103 18.23 5.03 -10.69
C GLY A 103 18.83 6.16 -9.84
N VAL A 104 18.17 7.32 -9.78
CA VAL A 104 18.61 8.50 -9.02
C VAL A 104 17.55 8.81 -7.98
N PHE A 105 17.95 8.75 -6.72
CA PHE A 105 17.10 9.12 -5.59
C PHE A 105 17.09 10.63 -5.44
N GLU A 106 15.93 11.23 -5.62
CA GLU A 106 15.70 12.66 -5.43
C GLU A 106 14.83 12.89 -4.18
N PRO A 107 14.99 14.02 -3.47
CA PRO A 107 14.16 14.33 -2.33
C PRO A 107 12.67 14.41 -2.74
N TYR A 108 11.80 13.81 -1.93
CA TYR A 108 10.38 13.75 -2.22
C TYR A 108 9.77 15.16 -2.31
N LYS A 109 9.05 15.42 -3.41
CA LYS A 109 8.26 16.63 -3.66
C LYS A 109 6.87 16.18 -4.10
N GLU A 110 5.81 16.84 -3.63
CA GLU A 110 4.42 16.41 -3.89
C GLU A 110 4.07 16.27 -5.39
N ASP A 111 4.84 16.89 -6.29
CA ASP A 111 4.66 16.91 -7.75
C ASP A 111 5.22 15.67 -8.50
N ILE A 112 5.32 14.50 -7.86
CA ILE A 112 5.88 13.30 -8.50
C ILE A 112 4.77 12.48 -9.17
N SER A 113 4.71 12.52 -10.50
CA SER A 113 3.76 11.73 -11.29
C SER A 113 4.14 10.24 -11.45
N ARG A 114 5.40 9.86 -11.19
CA ARG A 114 5.88 8.48 -11.36
C ARG A 114 6.89 8.10 -10.27
N LEU A 115 6.56 7.05 -9.52
CA LEU A 115 7.43 6.43 -8.52
C LEU A 115 7.81 5.03 -8.99
N ALA A 116 9.12 4.77 -9.12
CA ALA A 116 9.66 3.44 -9.34
C ALA A 116 10.13 2.80 -8.02
N ASP A 117 10.81 3.59 -7.17
CA ASP A 117 11.21 3.17 -5.83
C ASP A 117 11.12 4.33 -4.84
N ALA A 118 11.12 4.01 -3.55
CA ALA A 118 11.02 4.98 -2.48
C ALA A 118 11.95 4.61 -1.33
N LYS A 119 12.37 5.62 -0.58
CA LYS A 119 13.20 5.46 0.61
C LYS A 119 12.61 6.31 1.72
N TYR A 120 12.30 5.63 2.82
CA TYR A 120 11.76 6.25 4.01
C TYR A 120 12.82 6.28 5.11
N GLU A 121 12.68 7.22 6.03
CA GLU A 121 13.50 7.34 7.22
C GLU A 121 12.62 7.26 8.46
N VAL A 122 13.09 6.56 9.48
CA VAL A 122 12.42 6.42 10.77
C VAL A 122 12.64 7.69 11.60
N ILE A 123 11.57 8.22 12.22
CA ILE A 123 11.57 9.46 13.02
C ILE A 123 11.84 9.15 14.49
#